data_AF-A0A673INP6-F1
#
_entry.id   AF-A0A673INP6-F1
#
_cell.length_a   1.000
_cell.length_b   1.000
_cell.length_c   1.000
_cell.angle_alpha   90.00
_cell.angle_beta   90.00
_cell.angle_gamma   90.00
#
_symmetry.space_group_name_H-M   'P 1'
#
loop_
_entity.id
_entity.type
_entity.pdbx_description
1 polymer ?
#
loop_
_entity_poly.entity_id
_entity_poly.type
_entity_poly.pdbx_seq_one_letter_code
_entity_poly.pdbx_strand_id
1 'polypeptide(L)'
;MEFMKLIGTVLAVCFHPCCASSAFADHRICRRGTEKPCYKITSFQDSRLRASFEAARQKCREDDGELLSIETENEQRLVERFVQELRASDGDFWIGLRRSPQYNADCSSQYYWLDYSQATFR
;
A
#
# COMPACT_ATOMS: atom_id res chain seq x y z
N MET A 1 2.69 55.50 -21.41
CA MET A 1 2.62 55.86 -22.84
C MET A 1 3.37 54.76 -23.60
N GLU A 2 2.75 53.59 -23.69
CA GLU A 2 1.92 53.22 -24.85
C GLU A 2 2.76 53.17 -26.14
N PHE A 3 3.53 52.09 -26.32
CA PHE A 3 3.66 51.54 -27.67
C PHE A 3 2.70 50.34 -27.76
N MET A 4 1.43 50.73 -27.88
CA MET A 4 0.28 49.92 -28.21
C MET A 4 0.62 48.92 -29.31
N LYS A 5 0.38 47.62 -29.05
CA LYS A 5 -0.79 46.84 -29.50
C LYS A 5 -0.59 46.20 -30.89
N LEU A 6 -1.16 44.99 -31.02
CA LEU A 6 -1.32 44.16 -32.21
C LEU A 6 -0.07 43.33 -32.51
N ILE A 7 0.00 42.03 -32.18
CA ILE A 7 -0.81 40.89 -32.64
C ILE A 7 -0.58 39.78 -31.60
N GLY A 8 -1.49 38.90 -31.20
CA GLY A 8 -2.85 38.63 -31.60
C GLY A 8 -3.44 37.68 -30.55
N THR A 9 -4.69 37.95 -30.25
CA THR A 9 -5.61 37.19 -29.41
C THR A 9 -5.79 35.74 -29.88
N VAL A 10 -6.21 34.89 -28.93
CA VAL A 10 -6.78 33.53 -29.08
C VAL A 10 -5.79 32.36 -28.94
N LEU A 11 -5.37 32.10 -27.70
CA LEU A 11 -5.40 30.74 -27.14
C LEU A 11 -5.89 30.86 -25.69
N ALA A 12 -7.22 30.99 -25.56
CA ALA A 12 -7.90 30.66 -24.31
C ALA A 12 -7.80 29.15 -24.12
N VAL A 13 -6.67 28.65 -23.64
CA VAL A 13 -6.58 27.31 -23.09
C VAL A 13 -7.08 27.43 -21.67
N CYS A 14 -8.27 26.89 -21.44
CA CYS A 14 -8.95 26.82 -20.16
C CYS A 14 -8.02 26.28 -19.07
N PHE A 15 -7.43 27.16 -18.26
CA PHE A 15 -6.92 26.79 -16.94
C PHE A 15 -8.12 26.63 -16.00
N HIS A 16 -8.90 25.56 -16.23
CA HIS A 16 -9.72 24.95 -15.21
C HIS A 16 -8.86 23.89 -14.53
N PRO A 17 -8.50 24.03 -13.25
CA PRO A 17 -8.02 22.90 -12.44
C PRO A 17 -9.19 21.96 -12.06
N CYS A 18 -10.16 21.79 -12.97
CA CYS A 18 -11.34 20.93 -12.79
C CYS A 18 -11.27 19.65 -13.65
N CYS A 19 -10.14 19.40 -14.33
CA CYS A 19 -9.87 18.09 -14.91
C CYS A 19 -9.03 17.29 -13.93
N ALA A 20 -9.74 16.44 -13.19
CA ALA A 20 -9.22 15.37 -12.37
C ALA A 20 -8.08 14.62 -13.07
N SER A 21 -6.88 14.74 -12.53
CA SER A 21 -6.11 13.54 -12.30
C SER A 21 -6.73 12.88 -11.07
N SER A 22 -7.66 11.94 -11.28
CA SER A 22 -7.62 10.73 -10.46
C SER A 22 -6.25 10.12 -10.72
N ALA A 23 -5.22 10.68 -10.09
CA ALA A 23 -4.00 9.97 -9.78
C ALA A 23 -4.51 8.68 -9.18
N PHE A 24 -4.29 7.58 -9.90
CA PHE A 24 -4.77 6.25 -9.57
C PHE A 24 -4.79 6.15 -8.05
N ALA A 25 -5.99 6.08 -7.47
CA ALA A 25 -6.09 5.81 -6.05
C ALA A 25 -5.54 4.40 -5.92
N ASP A 26 -4.22 4.32 -5.76
CA ASP A 26 -3.49 3.14 -5.32
C ASP A 26 -4.39 2.46 -4.32
N HIS A 27 -4.91 1.28 -4.68
CA HIS A 27 -6.04 0.67 -4.00
C HIS A 27 -5.75 0.59 -2.49
N ARG A 28 -6.23 1.60 -1.77
CA ARG A 28 -5.97 1.82 -0.35
C ARG A 28 -7.31 1.79 0.34
N ILE A 29 -7.50 0.81 1.20
CA ILE A 29 -8.70 0.66 1.99
C ILE A 29 -8.39 1.03 3.43
N CYS A 30 -9.23 1.86 4.03
CA CYS A 30 -9.09 2.27 5.43
C CYS A 30 -10.38 1.91 6.16
N ARG A 31 -10.28 1.71 7.48
CA ARG A 31 -11.48 1.56 8.32
C ARG A 31 -12.36 2.80 8.15
N ARG A 32 -13.65 2.61 7.85
CA ARG A 32 -14.61 3.69 7.57
C ARG A 32 -14.10 4.73 6.53
N GLY A 33 -13.25 4.30 5.60
CA GLY A 33 -12.71 5.13 4.52
C GLY A 33 -11.53 6.04 4.90
N THR A 34 -11.30 6.35 6.18
CA THR A 34 -10.21 7.26 6.61
C THR A 34 -9.52 6.88 7.91
N GLU A 35 -10.16 6.07 8.77
CA GLU A 35 -9.60 5.65 10.04
C GLU A 35 -8.55 4.55 9.83
N LYS A 36 -7.53 4.53 10.70
CA LYS A 36 -6.56 3.43 10.77
C LYS A 36 -7.22 2.17 11.38
N PRO A 37 -6.72 0.96 11.05
CA PRO A 37 -5.67 0.68 10.08
C PRO A 37 -6.11 0.90 8.63
N CYS A 38 -5.13 1.20 7.78
CA CYS A 38 -5.28 1.31 6.33
C CYS A 38 -4.38 0.27 5.66
N TYR A 39 -4.86 -0.31 4.57
CA TYR A 39 -4.18 -1.36 3.82
C TYR A 39 -4.03 -0.94 2.37
N LYS A 40 -2.90 -1.30 1.75
CA LYS A 40 -2.61 -1.05 0.35
C LYS A 40 -1.85 -2.24 -0.20
N ILE A 41 -2.26 -2.73 -1.37
CA ILE A 41 -1.48 -3.72 -2.11
C ILE A 41 -0.49 -2.97 -3.00
N THR A 42 0.78 -3.34 -2.90
CA THR A 42 1.82 -2.87 -3.82
C THR A 42 2.38 -4.06 -4.59
N SER A 43 2.53 -3.91 -5.90
CA SER A 43 3.17 -4.89 -6.78
C SER A 43 4.30 -4.23 -7.55
N PHE A 44 5.30 -5.04 -7.94
CA PHE A 44 6.33 -4.58 -8.86
C PHE A 44 5.76 -4.56 -10.28
N GLN A 45 6.20 -3.60 -11.10
CA GLN A 45 5.66 -3.39 -12.45
C GLN A 45 5.80 -4.63 -13.35
N ASP A 46 6.80 -5.47 -13.09
CA ASP A 46 6.92 -6.79 -13.71
C ASP A 46 6.50 -7.87 -12.69
N SER A 47 5.29 -8.39 -12.83
CA SER A 47 4.74 -9.45 -11.98
C SER A 47 5.52 -10.77 -12.05
N ARG A 48 6.41 -10.94 -13.03
CA ARG A 48 7.32 -12.10 -13.11
C ARG A 48 8.50 -11.96 -12.15
N LEU A 49 8.81 -10.74 -11.72
CA LEU A 49 9.85 -10.47 -10.74
C LEU A 49 9.26 -10.62 -9.34
N ARG A 50 9.51 -11.78 -8.73
CA ARG A 50 9.20 -11.99 -7.31
C ARG A 50 10.06 -11.07 -6.46
N ALA A 51 9.42 -10.21 -5.68
CA ALA A 51 10.10 -9.34 -4.73
C ALA A 51 10.77 -10.14 -3.62
N SER A 52 11.94 -9.71 -3.15
CA SER A 52 12.44 -10.16 -1.86
C SER A 52 11.59 -9.58 -0.73
N PHE A 53 11.64 -10.22 0.44
CA PHE A 53 11.00 -9.72 1.64
C PHE A 53 11.46 -8.29 1.98
N GLU A 54 12.78 -8.04 1.90
CA GLU A 54 13.37 -6.73 2.19
C GLU A 54 12.92 -5.66 1.20
N ALA A 55 12.81 -5.99 -0.09
CA ALA A 55 12.32 -5.07 -1.10
C ALA A 55 10.84 -4.73 -0.89
N ALA A 56 10.00 -5.73 -0.56
CA ALA A 56 8.59 -5.51 -0.24
C ALA A 56 8.44 -4.63 1.02
N ARG A 57 9.23 -4.90 2.06
CA ARG A 57 9.26 -4.10 3.28
C ARG A 57 9.66 -2.66 3.02
N GLN A 58 10.73 -2.46 2.25
CA GLN A 58 11.19 -1.13 1.89
C GLN A 58 10.10 -0.37 1.13
N LYS A 59 9.38 -1.06 0.24
CA LYS A 59 8.29 -0.45 -0.53
C LYS A 59 7.14 0.02 0.35
N CYS A 60 6.73 -0.76 1.36
CA CYS A 60 5.71 -0.35 2.32
C CYS A 60 6.16 0.86 3.15
N ARG A 61 7.45 0.94 3.50
CA ARG A 61 8.01 2.06 4.27
C ARG A 61 8.12 3.37 3.50
N GLU A 62 8.27 3.31 2.18
CA GLU A 62 8.18 4.49 1.31
C GLU A 62 6.81 5.17 1.37
N ASP A 63 5.76 4.40 1.70
CA ASP A 63 4.38 4.88 1.85
C ASP A 63 4.00 5.13 3.33
N ASP A 64 4.98 5.37 4.21
CA ASP A 64 4.80 5.55 5.66
C ASP A 64 4.06 4.40 6.36
N GLY A 65 4.18 3.19 5.80
CA GLY A 65 3.61 1.94 6.32
C GLY A 65 4.66 0.92 6.76
N GLU A 66 4.19 -0.28 7.07
CA GLU A 66 5.01 -1.47 7.31
C GLU A 66 4.28 -2.67 6.66
N LEU A 67 4.98 -3.79 6.46
CA LEU A 67 4.33 -5.01 6.00
C LEU A 67 3.18 -5.41 6.94
N LEU A 68 2.08 -5.89 6.35
CA LEU A 68 0.83 -6.22 7.02
C LEU A 68 1.03 -7.10 8.27
N SER A 69 0.52 -6.64 9.41
CA SER A 69 0.18 -7.48 10.56
C SER A 69 -1.29 -7.87 10.51
N ILE A 70 -1.64 -9.01 11.12
CA ILE A 70 -3.02 -9.47 11.20
C ILE A 70 -3.35 -9.73 12.66
N GLU A 71 -4.26 -8.94 13.21
CA GLU A 71 -4.62 -8.94 14.62
C GLU A 71 -5.83 -9.83 14.91
N THR A 72 -6.69 -10.05 13.91
CA THR A 72 -7.95 -10.78 14.09
C THR A 72 -8.33 -11.63 12.87
N GLU A 73 -9.15 -12.65 13.10
CA GLU A 73 -9.71 -13.46 12.01
C GLU A 73 -10.58 -12.63 11.03
N ASN A 74 -11.26 -11.59 11.52
CA ASN A 74 -12.05 -10.72 10.66
C ASN A 74 -11.16 -9.86 9.74
N GLU A 75 -9.99 -9.44 10.24
CA GLU A 75 -8.99 -8.76 9.44
C GLU A 75 -8.38 -9.69 8.38
N GLN A 76 -8.06 -10.94 8.74
CA GLN A 76 -7.63 -11.96 7.78
C GLN A 76 -8.63 -12.08 6.61
N ARG A 77 -9.92 -12.26 6.91
CA ARG A 77 -10.98 -12.38 5.90
C ARG A 77 -11.11 -11.12 5.03
N LEU A 78 -10.94 -9.93 5.62
CA LEU A 78 -10.95 -8.66 4.89
C LEU A 78 -9.79 -8.60 3.90
N VAL A 79 -8.58 -8.93 4.35
CA VAL A 79 -7.36 -8.90 3.52
C VAL A 79 -7.46 -9.94 2.40
N GLU A 80 -7.88 -11.16 2.68
CA GLU A 80 -8.06 -12.21 1.66
C GLU A 80 -9.03 -11.78 0.57
N ARG A 81 -10.18 -11.21 0.95
CA ARG A 81 -11.15 -10.68 -0.02
C ARG A 81 -10.53 -9.55 -0.84
N PHE A 82 -9.82 -8.65 -0.19
CA PHE A 82 -9.20 -7.51 -0.87
C PHE A 82 -8.15 -7.96 -1.91
N VAL A 83 -7.34 -8.97 -1.58
CA VAL A 83 -6.39 -9.59 -2.52
C VAL A 83 -7.13 -10.21 -3.71
N GLN A 84 -8.21 -10.94 -3.47
CA GLN A 84 -9.02 -11.57 -4.53
C GLN A 84 -9.68 -10.54 -5.47
N GLU A 85 -10.28 -9.48 -4.91
CA GLU A 85 -11.01 -8.46 -5.68
C GLU A 85 -10.09 -7.66 -6.60
N LEU A 86 -8.87 -7.38 -6.15
CA LEU A 86 -7.91 -6.57 -6.90
C LEU A 86 -7.28 -7.31 -8.08
N ARG A 87 -7.56 -8.61 -8.25
CA ARG A 87 -6.87 -9.48 -9.21
C ARG A 87 -5.37 -9.24 -9.21
N ALA A 88 -4.83 -8.93 -8.03
CA ALA A 88 -3.41 -8.67 -7.86
C ALA A 88 -2.75 -10.03 -8.08
N SER A 89 -2.41 -10.30 -9.35
CA SER A 89 -1.72 -11.42 -10.02
C SER A 89 -1.66 -12.78 -9.31
N ASP A 90 -1.73 -13.88 -10.08
CA ASP A 90 -1.50 -15.30 -9.70
C ASP A 90 -0.22 -15.61 -8.86
N GLY A 91 -0.04 -14.99 -7.70
CA GLY A 91 1.19 -15.02 -6.94
C GLY A 91 1.01 -14.64 -5.47
N ASP A 92 2.01 -15.01 -4.67
CA ASP A 92 2.01 -14.84 -3.23
C ASP A 92 2.39 -13.41 -2.82
N PHE A 93 1.86 -12.95 -1.68
CA PHE A 93 2.16 -11.64 -1.10
C PHE A 93 3.00 -11.77 0.16
N TRP A 94 3.90 -10.80 0.38
CA TRP A 94 4.63 -10.69 1.64
C TRP A 94 3.76 -10.03 2.72
N ILE A 95 3.79 -10.59 3.93
CA ILE A 95 3.24 -10.01 5.16
C ILE A 95 4.34 -9.85 6.21
N GLY A 96 4.06 -9.14 7.29
CA GLY A 96 5.05 -8.68 8.27
C GLY A 96 5.47 -9.68 9.34
N LEU A 97 5.15 -10.98 9.20
CA LEU A 97 5.49 -11.98 10.21
C LEU A 97 6.95 -12.43 10.08
N ARG A 98 7.73 -12.29 11.15
CA ARG A 98 9.12 -12.73 11.21
C ARG A 98 9.35 -13.73 12.32
N ARG A 99 10.31 -14.61 12.12
CA ARG A 99 10.81 -15.55 13.14
C ARG A 99 12.19 -15.11 13.61
N SER A 100 12.36 -14.99 14.93
CA SER A 100 13.67 -14.88 15.56
C SER A 100 14.07 -16.25 16.11
N PRO A 101 15.18 -16.86 15.65
CA PRO A 101 15.63 -18.13 16.19
C PRO A 101 16.16 -17.91 17.61
N GLN A 102 15.32 -18.16 18.61
CA GLN A 102 15.72 -18.21 20.02
C GLN A 102 15.81 -19.66 20.46
N TYR A 103 17.00 -20.07 20.90
CA TYR A 103 17.22 -21.37 21.50
C TYR A 103 16.43 -21.45 22.81
N ASN A 104 15.62 -22.51 22.99
CA ASN A 104 14.78 -22.77 24.16
C ASN A 104 13.50 -21.92 24.31
N ALA A 105 13.06 -21.21 23.26
CA ALA A 105 11.75 -20.57 23.23
C ALA A 105 10.68 -21.52 22.65
N ASP A 106 9.44 -21.41 23.13
CA ASP A 106 8.29 -22.04 22.46
C ASP A 106 8.22 -21.61 20.98
N CYS A 107 7.73 -22.50 20.11
CA CYS A 107 7.71 -22.23 18.67
C CYS A 107 6.89 -20.96 18.36
N SER A 108 5.76 -20.77 19.05
CA SER A 108 4.88 -19.62 18.85
C SER A 108 5.53 -18.31 19.28
N SER A 109 6.32 -18.31 20.36
CA SER A 109 6.97 -17.10 20.87
C SER A 109 8.16 -16.61 20.04
N GLN A 110 8.62 -17.42 19.08
CA GLN A 110 9.67 -17.02 18.15
C GLN A 110 9.16 -16.12 17.03
N TYR A 111 7.84 -16.03 16.83
CA TYR A 111 7.23 -15.21 15.80
C TYR A 111 6.81 -13.83 16.34
N TYR A 112 7.08 -12.79 15.55
CA TYR A 112 6.73 -11.41 15.87
C TYR A 112 6.38 -10.64 14.59
N TRP A 113 5.51 -9.64 14.73
CA TRP A 113 5.14 -8.73 13.65
C TRP A 113 6.12 -7.56 13.57
N LEU A 114 6.44 -7.11 12.35
CA LEU A 114 7.41 -6.04 12.11
C LEU A 114 6.94 -4.64 12.52
N ASP A 115 5.62 -4.44 12.63
CA ASP A 115 4.99 -3.18 13.01
C ASP A 115 4.94 -2.95 14.52
N TYR A 116 5.53 -3.86 15.30
CA TYR A 116 5.50 -3.87 16.76
C TYR A 116 4.09 -4.04 17.35
N SER A 117 3.12 -4.52 16.56
CA SER A 117 1.81 -4.90 17.07
C SER A 117 1.94 -6.02 18.10
N GLN A 118 1.07 -6.00 19.11
CA GLN A 118 0.95 -7.07 20.10
C GLN A 118 0.02 -8.19 19.60
N ALA A 119 -0.16 -8.30 18.28
CA ALA A 119 -1.07 -9.26 17.68
C ALA A 119 -0.67 -10.70 18.00
N THR A 120 -1.59 -11.44 18.60
CA THR A 120 -1.42 -12.84 18.96
C THR A 120 -2.02 -13.80 17.92
N PHE A 121 -2.81 -13.27 16.98
CA PHE A 121 -3.37 -14.03 15.87
C PHE A 121 -2.27 -14.41 14.88
N ARG A 122 -2.06 -15.71 14.67
CA ARG A 122 -1.09 -16.33 13.76
C ARG A 122 -1.34 -17.82 13.62
#